data_AF-A0A529NA87-F1
#
_entry.id   AF-A0A529NA87-F1
#
_cell.length_a   1.000
_cell.length_b   1.000
_cell.length_c   1.000
_cell.angle_alpha   90.00
_cell.angle_beta   90.00
_cell.angle_gamma   90.00
#
_symmetry.space_group_name_H-M   'P 1'
#
loop_
_entity.id
_entity.type
_entity.pdbx_description
1 polymer ?
#
loop_
_entity_poly.entity_id
_entity_poly.type
_entity_poly.pdbx_seq_one_letter_code
_entity_poly.pdbx_strand_id
1 'polypeptide(L)'
;PADLLKLPILDPGDIWWQEWFALAGLPAEELANRPGTSMGAQAYEANAAMAGQGVAIVTRALFKNELADGRLIQPFDLVGDDGHAYWLVYPSARRNVPK
;
A
#
# COMPACT_ATOMS: atom_id res chain seq x y z
N PRO A 1 15.03 2.04 6.16
CA PRO A 1 14.14 0.97 5.65
C PRO A 1 14.17 -0.32 6.48
N ALA A 2 15.35 -0.82 6.87
CA ALA A 2 15.49 -2.11 7.58
C ALA A 2 14.69 -2.23 8.89
N ASP A 3 14.42 -1.12 9.59
CA ASP A 3 13.59 -1.12 10.81
C ASP A 3 12.14 -1.58 10.58
N LEU A 4 11.64 -1.57 9.34
CA LEU A 4 10.33 -2.16 8.99
C LEU A 4 10.24 -3.64 9.37
N LEU A 5 11.37 -4.36 9.33
CA LEU A 5 11.43 -5.75 9.70
C LEU A 5 11.13 -5.97 11.20
N LYS A 6 11.20 -4.93 12.03
CA LYS A 6 10.87 -5.01 13.45
C LYS A 6 9.38 -4.80 13.73
N LEU A 7 8.62 -4.32 12.75
CA LEU A 7 7.20 -3.98 12.91
C LEU A 7 6.29 -5.07 12.32
N PRO A 8 5.05 -5.20 12.83
CA PRO A 8 4.05 -6.04 12.19
C PRO A 8 3.72 -5.49 10.80
N ILE A 9 3.87 -6.33 9.78
CA ILE A 9 3.57 -6.00 8.39
C ILE A 9 2.18 -6.55 8.08
N LEU A 10 1.31 -5.68 7.58
CA LEU A 10 -0.02 -6.02 7.12
C LEU A 10 0.08 -6.55 5.70
N ASP A 11 -0.55 -7.70 5.45
CA ASP A 11 -0.53 -8.44 4.19
C ASP A 11 0.87 -8.68 3.59
N PRO A 12 1.78 -9.38 4.31
CA PRO A 12 3.15 -9.61 3.83
C PRO A 12 3.22 -10.46 2.54
N GLY A 13 2.10 -11.05 2.11
CA GLY A 13 2.00 -11.81 0.86
C GLY A 13 1.77 -10.96 -0.38
N ASP A 14 1.49 -9.66 -0.22
CA ASP A 14 1.31 -8.74 -1.35
C ASP A 14 2.62 -8.60 -2.16
N ILE A 15 2.50 -8.64 -3.48
CA ILE A 15 3.60 -8.47 -4.43
C ILE A 15 4.28 -7.10 -4.25
N TRP A 16 3.53 -6.06 -3.88
CA TRP A 16 4.09 -4.73 -3.67
C TRP A 16 5.12 -4.69 -2.55
N TRP A 17 4.96 -5.51 -1.50
CA TRP A 17 5.98 -5.60 -0.46
C TRP A 17 7.29 -6.20 -1.00
N GLN A 18 7.21 -7.20 -1.87
CA GLN A 18 8.39 -7.79 -2.49
C GLN A 18 9.12 -6.76 -3.38
N GLU A 19 8.36 -6.03 -4.20
CA GLU A 19 8.90 -4.97 -5.05
C GLU A 19 9.53 -3.84 -4.24
N TRP A 20 8.85 -3.38 -3.18
CA TRP A 20 9.37 -2.31 -2.33
C TRP A 20 10.61 -2.73 -1.55
N PHE A 21 10.66 -3.96 -1.03
CA PHE A 21 11.85 -4.50 -0.35
C PHE A 21 13.03 -4.61 -1.31
N ALA A 22 12.80 -5.07 -2.54
CA ALA A 22 13.82 -5.10 -3.59
C ALA A 22 14.34 -3.68 -3.90
N LEU A 23 13.46 -2.68 -4.04
CA LEU A 23 13.83 -1.28 -4.21
C LEU A 23 14.60 -0.71 -3.01
N ALA A 24 14.27 -1.16 -1.80
CA ALA A 24 14.95 -0.76 -0.56
C ALA A 24 16.30 -1.46 -0.36
N GLY A 25 16.68 -2.39 -1.24
CA GLY A 25 17.89 -3.22 -1.08
C GLY A 25 17.80 -4.20 0.08
N LEU A 26 16.59 -4.59 0.48
CA LEU A 26 16.31 -5.50 1.59
C LEU A 26 15.90 -6.89 1.09
N PRO A 27 16.21 -7.97 1.83
CA PRO A 27 15.79 -9.31 1.47
C PRO A 27 14.28 -9.48 1.65
N ALA A 28 13.53 -9.63 0.55
CA ALA A 28 12.09 -9.88 0.58
C ALA A 28 11.72 -11.25 1.18
N GLU A 29 12.67 -12.18 1.26
CA GLU A 29 12.48 -13.53 1.83
C GLU A 29 12.08 -13.49 3.31
N GLU A 30 12.42 -12.43 4.04
CA GLU A 30 12.00 -12.23 5.43
C GLU A 30 10.49 -11.99 5.58
N LEU A 31 9.80 -11.60 4.50
CA LEU A 31 8.35 -11.44 4.47
C LEU A 31 7.63 -12.78 4.36
N ALA A 32 8.19 -13.73 3.61
CA ALA A 32 7.58 -15.04 3.37
C ALA A 32 7.42 -15.88 4.64
N ASN A 33 8.24 -15.62 5.67
CA ASN A 33 8.18 -16.29 6.97
C ASN A 33 7.13 -15.69 7.92
N ARG A 34 6.45 -14.61 7.54
CA ARG A 34 5.46 -13.93 8.39
C ARG A 34 4.08 -14.55 8.21
N PRO A 35 3.26 -14.60 9.27
CA PRO A 35 1.87 -15.05 9.15
C PRO A 35 1.13 -14.17 8.14
N GLY A 36 0.68 -14.78 7.05
CA GLY A 36 -0.03 -14.07 5.98
C GLY A 36 -1.43 -13.65 6.44
N THR A 37 -1.69 -12.35 6.46
CA THR A 37 -3.03 -11.78 6.57
C THR A 37 -3.43 -11.21 5.22
N SER A 38 -4.17 -11.98 4.43
CA SER A 38 -4.72 -11.47 3.17
C SER A 38 -5.96 -10.63 3.49
N MET A 39 -5.86 -9.31 3.34
CA MET A 39 -6.99 -8.38 3.56
C MET A 39 -7.72 -8.05 2.26
N GLY A 40 -7.07 -8.27 1.11
CA GLY A 40 -7.69 -8.24 -0.23
C GLY A 40 -8.16 -6.88 -0.71
N ALA A 41 -8.03 -5.82 0.10
CA ALA A 41 -8.28 -4.45 -0.30
C ALA A 41 -7.46 -3.47 0.55
N GLN A 42 -6.79 -2.53 -0.13
CA GLN A 42 -5.99 -1.46 0.48
C GLN A 42 -6.75 -0.64 1.54
N ALA A 43 -8.07 -0.53 1.43
CA ALA A 43 -8.89 0.16 2.42
C ALA A 43 -8.87 -0.54 3.79
N TYR A 44 -8.87 -1.88 3.81
CA TYR A 44 -8.77 -2.64 5.05
C TYR A 44 -7.39 -2.53 5.67
N GLU A 45 -6.33 -2.65 4.85
CA GLU A 45 -4.94 -2.50 5.29
C GLU A 45 -4.67 -1.09 5.83
N ALA A 46 -5.14 -0.04 5.16
CA ALA A 46 -5.02 1.34 5.63
C ALA A 46 -5.75 1.56 6.95
N ASN A 47 -6.95 0.99 7.12
CA ASN A 47 -7.69 1.08 8.38
C ASN A 47 -6.97 0.36 9.53
N ALA A 48 -6.40 -0.82 9.27
CA ALA A 48 -5.58 -1.54 10.24
C ALA A 48 -4.32 -0.76 10.63
N ALA A 49 -3.63 -0.15 9.66
CA ALA A 49 -2.48 0.71 9.91
C ALA A 49 -2.85 1.94 10.75
N MET A 50 -3.96 2.62 10.43
CA MET A 50 -4.48 3.74 11.22
C MET A 50 -4.90 3.33 12.64
N ALA A 51 -5.34 2.09 12.83
CA ALA A 51 -5.65 1.53 14.14
C ALA A 51 -4.41 1.10 14.93
N GLY A 52 -3.20 1.31 14.39
CA GLY A 52 -1.94 0.97 15.05
C GLY A 52 -1.60 -0.52 15.00
N GLN A 53 -2.25 -1.30 14.14
CA GLN A 53 -2.03 -2.75 14.04
C GLN A 53 -0.73 -3.10 13.30
N GLY A 54 -0.15 -2.15 12.56
CA GLY A 54 1.13 -2.34 11.89
C GLY A 54 1.35 -1.39 10.72
N VAL A 55 2.19 -1.83 9.78
CA VAL A 55 2.54 -1.07 8.58
C VAL A 55 1.87 -1.72 7.37
N ALA A 56 1.26 -0.90 6.52
CA ALA A 56 0.66 -1.29 5.24
C ALA A 56 1.40 -0.64 4.07
N ILE A 57 1.35 -1.30 2.91
CA ILE A 57 1.75 -0.71 1.63
C ILE A 57 0.49 -0.32 0.85
N VAL A 58 0.35 0.96 0.51
CA VAL A 58 -0.88 1.49 -0.10
C VAL A 58 -0.61 2.51 -1.19
N THR A 59 -1.56 2.68 -2.09
CA THR A 59 -1.52 3.71 -3.13
C THR A 59 -1.72 5.09 -2.52
N ARG A 60 -0.64 5.87 -2.40
CA ARG A 60 -0.64 7.22 -1.79
C ARG A 60 -1.76 8.13 -2.29
N ALA A 61 -2.09 8.05 -3.58
CA ALA A 61 -3.10 8.90 -4.20
C ALA A 61 -4.52 8.67 -3.66
N LEU A 62 -4.80 7.50 -3.08
CA LEU A 62 -6.10 7.15 -2.51
C LEU A 62 -6.27 7.62 -1.06
N PHE A 63 -5.17 7.84 -0.33
CA PHE A 63 -5.16 8.14 1.11
C PHE A 63 -4.55 9.52 1.44
N LYS A 64 -4.76 10.50 0.55
CA LYS A 64 -4.17 11.85 0.70
C LYS A 64 -4.67 12.57 1.95
N ASN A 65 -5.95 12.36 2.32
CA ASN A 65 -6.54 13.01 3.48
C ASN A 65 -5.95 12.46 4.77
N GLU A 66 -5.81 11.13 4.87
CA GLU A 66 -5.24 10.45 6.02
C GLU A 66 -3.77 10.83 6.25
N LEU A 67 -3.02 11.05 5.16
CA LEU A 67 -1.65 11.58 5.21
C LEU A 67 -1.61 13.06 5.62
N ALA A 68 -2.52 13.89 5.11
CA ALA A 68 -2.61 15.30 5.46
C ALA A 68 -3.02 15.51 6.94
N ASP A 69 -3.92 14.67 7.44
CA ASP A 69 -4.40 14.68 8.82
C ASP A 69 -3.41 14.01 9.79
N GLY A 70 -2.31 13.43 9.29
CA GLY A 70 -1.32 12.72 10.09
C GLY A 70 -1.80 11.41 10.72
N ARG A 71 -2.97 10.90 10.28
CA ARG A 71 -3.50 9.59 10.69
C ARG A 71 -2.70 8.43 10.09
N LEU A 72 -2.14 8.67 8.91
CA LEU A 72 -1.08 7.87 8.31
C LEU A 72 0.16 8.75 8.15
N ILE A 73 1.33 8.13 8.27
CA ILE A 73 2.60 8.76 7.97
C ILE A 73 3.35 7.92 6.95
N GLN A 74 4.12 8.57 6.07
CA GLN A 74 5.04 7.90 5.17
C GLN A 74 6.42 7.86 5.84
N PRO A 75 6.87 6.71 6.38
CA PRO A 75 8.10 6.65 7.17
C PRO A 75 9.39 6.76 6.35
N PHE A 76 9.33 6.59 5.03
CA PHE A 76 10.49 6.66 4.13
C PHE A 76 10.13 7.42 2.85
N ASP A 77 11.09 8.15 2.28
CA ASP A 77 10.89 8.82 0.98
C ASP A 77 10.84 7.85 -0.22
N LEU A 78 11.14 6.57 0.00
CA LEU A 78 11.13 5.54 -1.04
C LEU A 78 9.69 5.17 -1.42
N VAL A 79 9.36 5.42 -2.69
CA VAL A 79 8.05 5.13 -3.29
C VAL A 79 8.26 4.12 -4.43
N GLY A 80 7.55 3.00 -4.35
CA GLY A 80 7.51 2.02 -5.44
C GLY A 80 6.61 2.46 -6.57
N ASP A 81 6.95 2.05 -7.79
CA ASP A 81 6.11 2.16 -8.98
C ASP A 81 5.98 0.76 -9.57
N ASP A 82 4.77 0.24 -9.58
CA ASP A 82 4.45 -1.09 -10.13
C ASP A 82 4.12 -1.02 -11.63
N GLY A 83 4.25 0.17 -12.25
CA GLY A 83 3.94 0.41 -13.66
C GLY A 83 2.44 0.43 -13.99
N HIS A 84 1.56 0.31 -12.99
CA HIS A 84 0.12 0.35 -13.18
C HIS A 84 -0.45 1.75 -12.91
N ALA A 85 -1.55 2.05 -13.60
CA ALA A 85 -2.25 3.32 -13.44
C ALA A 85 -3.75 3.06 -13.30
N TYR A 86 -4.42 3.92 -12.52
CA TYR A 86 -5.88 3.93 -12.43
C TYR A 86 -6.48 4.69 -13.62
N TRP A 87 -7.40 4.06 -14.35
CA TRP A 87 -8.07 4.63 -15.52
C TRP A 87 -9.55 4.88 -15.25
N LEU A 88 -10.05 6.06 -15.63
CA LEU A 88 -11.48 6.33 -15.66
C LEU A 88 -12.10 5.68 -16.90
N VAL A 89 -12.83 4.59 -16.72
CA VAL A 89 -13.56 3.90 -17.79
C VAL A 89 -15.05 4.19 -17.72
N TYR A 90 -15.65 4.51 -18.86
CA TYR A 90 -17.09 4.68 -19.00
C TYR A 90 -17.57 4.08 -20.32
N PRO A 91 -18.82 3.59 -20.41
CA PRO A 91 -19.40 3.14 -21.66
C PRO A 91 -19.32 4.26 -22.70
N SER A 92 -18.85 3.95 -23.91
CA SER A 92 -18.66 4.93 -24.99
C SER A 92 -19.90 5.78 -25.27
N ALA A 93 -21.10 5.21 -25.10
CA ALA A 93 -22.39 5.90 -25.25
C ALA A 93 -22.68 6.99 -24.20
N ARG A 94 -21.93 7.06 -23.09
CA ARG A 94 -22.14 8.02 -22.00
C ARG A 94 -21.03 9.08 -21.87
N ARG A 95 -20.19 9.22 -22.89
CA ARG A 95 -19.06 10.17 -22.92
C ARG A 95 -19.42 11.61 -22.57
N ASN A 96 -20.62 12.05 -22.94
CA ASN A 96 -21.06 13.45 -22.83
C ASN A 96 -22.31 13.63 -21.96
N VAL A 97 -22.69 12.64 -21.14
CA VAL A 97 -23.85 12.79 -20.26
C VAL A 97 -23.40 13.56 -19.01
N PRO A 98 -23.98 14.75 -18.71
CA PRO A 98 -23.63 15.51 -17.52
C PRO A 98 -23.94 14.71 -16.25
N LYS A 99 -23.09 14.88 -15.23
CA LYS A 99 -23.22 14.23 -13.92
C LYS A 99 -24.32 14.87 -13.09
#